data_AF-A0A938E7M0-F1
#
_entry.id   AF-A0A938E7M0-F1
#
_cell.length_a   1.000
_cell.length_b   1.000
_cell.length_c   1.000
_cell.angle_alpha   90.00
_cell.angle_beta   90.00
_cell.angle_gamma   90.00
#
_symmetry.space_group_name_H-M   'P 1'
#
loop_
_entity.id
_entity.type
_entity.pdbx_description
1 polymer ?
#
loop_
_entity_poly.entity_id
_entity_poly.type
_entity_poly.pdbx_seq_one_letter_code
_entity_poly.pdbx_strand_id
1 'polypeptide(L)' 'MIDRSLIWTGTLNEQAVGPQPDVTVGLYDTTLRDGEQTVGVVLSPEDKLEIAKALDAAGIDRIEAGFPRVSD' A
#
# COMPACT_ATOMS: atom_id res chain seq x y z
N MET A 1 -20.09 -13.63 0.02
CA MET A 1 -20.54 -12.38 -0.62
C MET A 1 -21.25 -11.53 0.43
N ILE A 2 -20.97 -10.22 0.47
CA ILE A 2 -21.57 -9.30 1.47
C ILE A 2 -23.00 -8.93 1.02
N ASP A 3 -23.97 -9.00 1.92
CA ASP A 3 -25.34 -8.52 1.70
C ASP A 3 -25.36 -6.98 1.71
N ARG A 4 -25.61 -6.39 0.54
CA ARG A 4 -25.59 -4.94 0.34
C ARG A 4 -26.83 -4.22 0.87
N SER A 5 -27.91 -4.94 1.20
CA SER A 5 -29.12 -4.35 1.78
C SER A 5 -28.93 -3.88 3.25
N LEU A 6 -27.88 -4.39 3.90
CA LEU A 6 -27.52 -4.07 5.27
C LEU A 6 -26.52 -2.90 5.39
N ILE A 7 -26.10 -2.32 4.27
CA ILE A 7 -25.13 -1.22 4.24
C ILE A 7 -25.87 0.08 3.96
N TRP A 8 -26.13 0.87 5.01
CA TRP A 8 -26.60 2.25 4.84
C TRP A 8 -25.41 3.17 4.57
N THR A 9 -25.44 3.86 3.43
CA THR A 9 -24.43 4.85 3.08
C THR A 9 -25.11 6.15 2.65
N GLY A 10 -24.58 7.31 3.07
CA GLY A 10 -25.10 8.60 2.59
C GLY A 10 -24.88 8.80 1.09
N THR A 11 -25.49 9.85 0.51
CA THR A 11 -25.45 10.16 -0.94
C THR A 11 -24.04 10.30 -1.53
N LEU A 12 -23.06 10.71 -0.72
CA LEU A 12 -21.64 10.75 -1.11
C LEU A 12 -21.03 9.36 -1.36
N ASN A 13 -21.49 8.37 -0.59
CA ASN A 13 -20.96 7.01 -0.64
C ASN A 13 -21.67 6.13 -1.67
N GLU A 14 -22.86 6.52 -2.16
CA GLU A 14 -23.55 5.82 -3.26
C GLU A 14 -22.66 5.68 -4.51
N GLN A 15 -21.83 6.69 -4.79
CA GLN A 15 -20.85 6.66 -5.87
C GLN A 15 -19.72 5.65 -5.60
N ALA A 16 -19.34 5.45 -4.34
CA ALA A 16 -18.31 4.49 -3.95
C ALA A 16 -18.84 3.04 -3.92
N VAL A 17 -20.10 2.82 -3.55
CA VAL A 17 -20.72 1.48 -3.57
C VAL A 17 -21.33 1.10 -4.92
N GLY A 18 -21.45 2.06 -5.85
CA GLY A 18 -21.88 1.83 -7.22
C GLY A 18 -20.94 0.90 -8.01
N PRO A 19 -21.32 0.52 -9.24
CA PRO A 19 -20.48 -0.26 -10.12
C PRO A 19 -19.16 0.48 -10.35
N GLN A 20 -18.05 -0.10 -9.88
CA GLN A 20 -16.73 0.42 -10.16
C GLN A 20 -16.31 -0.01 -11.57
N PRO A 21 -15.58 0.82 -12.31
CA PRO A 21 -15.05 0.43 -13.61
C PRO A 21 -14.14 -0.79 -13.46
N ASP A 22 -14.13 -1.66 -14.47
CA ASP A 22 -13.23 -2.82 -14.52
C ASP A 22 -11.82 -2.34 -14.88
N VAL A 23 -11.12 -1.85 -13.85
CA VAL A 23 -9.75 -1.33 -13.95
C VAL A 23 -8.82 -2.19 -13.13
N THR A 24 -7.62 -2.44 -13.66
CA THR A 24 -6.55 -3.06 -12.90
C THR A 24 -6.13 -2.11 -11.78
N VAL A 25 -6.28 -2.55 -10.54
CA VAL A 25 -5.81 -1.82 -9.36
C VAL A 25 -4.35 -2.17 -9.13
N GLY A 26 -3.48 -1.17 -9.23
CA GLY A 26 -2.07 -1.33 -8.86
C GLY A 26 -1.88 -1.21 -7.35
N LEU A 27 -0.95 -1.98 -6.81
CA LEU A 27 -0.54 -1.93 -5.42
C LEU A 27 0.66 -1.00 -5.25
N TYR A 28 0.54 -0.09 -4.28
CA TYR A 28 1.60 0.81 -3.85
C TYR A 28 1.99 0.46 -2.42
N ASP A 29 3.24 0.04 -2.21
CA ASP A 29 3.75 -0.38 -0.91
C ASP A 29 4.69 0.68 -0.31
N THR A 30 4.50 1.00 0.97
CA THR A 30 5.30 2.00 1.70
C THR A 30 6.19 1.39 2.78
N THR A 31 6.38 0.07 2.80
CA THR A 31 7.12 -0.64 3.85
C THR A 31 8.53 -0.09 4.05
N LEU A 32 9.27 0.20 2.97
CA LEU A 32 10.66 0.69 3.07
C LEU A 32 10.77 2.15 3.54
N ARG A 33 9.70 2.95 3.42
CA ARG A 33 9.66 4.35 3.85
C ARG A 33 8.95 4.52 5.20
N ASP A 34 7.66 4.18 5.25
CA ASP A 34 6.84 4.36 6.46
C ASP A 34 7.17 3.31 7.52
N GLY A 35 7.46 2.08 7.08
CA GLY A 35 7.85 1.01 7.99
C GLY A 35 9.13 1.35 8.76
N GLU A 36 10.15 1.88 8.08
CA GLU A 36 11.40 2.32 8.73
C GLU A 36 11.20 3.52 9.67
N GLN A 37 10.22 4.39 9.41
CA GLN A 37 9.89 5.51 10.31
C GLN A 37 9.22 5.07 11.62
N THR A 38 8.91 3.79 11.77
CA THR A 38 8.36 3.23 13.01
C THR A 38 9.42 3.21 14.11
N VAL A 39 9.05 3.65 15.32
CA VAL A 39 9.97 3.70 16.47
C VAL A 39 10.56 2.31 16.74
N GLY A 40 11.89 2.24 16.74
CA GLY A 40 12.62 1.00 16.99
C GLY A 40 12.84 0.12 15.75
N VAL A 41 12.40 0.56 14.57
CA VAL A 41 12.73 -0.08 13.29
C VAL A 41 13.93 0.64 12.68
N VAL A 42 14.96 -0.12 12.33
CA VAL A 42 16.12 0.36 11.59
C VAL A 42 16.44 -0.71 10.57
N LEU A 43 16.34 -0.37 9.28
CA LEU A 43 16.60 -1.32 8.20
C LEU A 43 17.99 -1.06 7.63
N SER A 44 18.85 -2.08 7.62
CA SER A 44 20.11 -1.99 6.88
C SER A 44 19.85 -1.93 5.36
N PRO A 45 20.80 -1.44 4.55
CA PRO A 45 20.69 -1.51 3.09
C PRO A 45 20.39 -2.93 2.58
N GLU A 46 20.97 -3.94 3.22
CA GLU A 46 20.72 -5.35 2.92
C GLU A 46 19.29 -5.76 3.24
N ASP A 47 18.76 -5.38 4.42
CA ASP A 47 17.36 -5.65 4.78
C ASP A 47 16.39 -5.00 3.78
N LYS A 48 16.67 -3.75 3.39
CA LYS A 48 15.85 -3.03 2.40
C LYS A 48 15.84 -3.75 1.05
N LEU A 49 16.99 -4.27 0.62
CA LEU A 49 17.10 -5.00 -0.64
C LEU A 49 16.31 -6.33 -0.59
N GLU A 50 16.41 -7.08 0.50
CA GLU A 50 15.69 -8.35 0.64
C GLU A 50 14.17 -8.13 0.73
N ILE A 51 13.72 -7.10 1.47
CA ILE A 51 12.31 -6.69 1.50
C ILE A 51 11.84 -6.24 0.11
N ALA A 52 12.63 -5.43 -0.61
CA ALA A 52 12.27 -4.97 -1.95
C ALA A 52 12.05 -6.14 -2.93
N LYS A 53 12.94 -7.15 -2.91
CA LYS A 53 12.79 -8.37 -3.72
C LYS A 53 11.55 -9.17 -3.34
N ALA A 54 11.24 -9.25 -2.04
CA ALA A 54 10.04 -9.95 -1.58
C ALA A 54 8.76 -9.24 -2.04
N LEU A 55 8.73 -7.91 -2.01
CA LEU A 55 7.61 -7.10 -2.51
C LEU A 55 7.44 -7.24 -4.05
N ASP A 56 8.55 -7.22 -4.80
CA ASP A 56 8.54 -7.47 -6.25
C ASP A 56 7.99 -8.87 -6.57
N ALA A 57 8.49 -9.90 -5.89
CA ALA A 57 8.00 -11.28 -6.03
C ALA A 57 6.53 -11.46 -5.64
N ALA A 58 6.01 -10.60 -4.75
CA ALA A 58 4.59 -10.57 -4.37
C ALA A 58 3.70 -9.85 -5.41
N GLY A 59 4.28 -9.26 -6.46
CA GLY A 59 3.55 -8.56 -7.51
C GLY A 59 3.15 -7.13 -7.15
N ILE A 60 3.89 -6.47 -6.25
CA ILE A 60 3.67 -5.04 -5.96
C ILE A 60 4.12 -4.19 -7.15
N ASP A 61 3.20 -3.38 -7.68
CA ASP A 61 3.47 -2.56 -8.88
C ASP A 61 4.45 -1.41 -8.60
N ARG A 62 4.45 -0.87 -7.38
CA ARG A 62 5.31 0.25 -7.00
C ARG A 62 5.69 0.20 -5.52
N ILE A 63 6.99 0.33 -5.25
CA ILE A 63 7.57 0.32 -3.90
C ILE A 63 8.13 1.72 -3.60
N GLU A 64 7.77 2.29 -2.45
CA GLU A 64 8.35 3.54 -1.94
C GLU A 64 9.66 3.25 -1.18
N ALA A 65 10.80 3.48 -1.83
CA ALA A 65 12.10 3.07 -1.31
C ALA A 65 12.64 3.89 -0.11
N GLY A 66 12.06 5.05 0.22
CA GLY A 66 12.52 5.92 1.31
C GLY A 66 12.57 7.41 0.96
N PHE A 67 13.22 8.22 1.81
CA PHE A 67 13.33 9.69 1.64
C PHE A 67 14.80 10.15 1.64
N PRO A 68 15.50 10.12 0.48
CA PRO A 68 16.96 10.29 0.39
C PRO A 68 17.48 11.67 0.82
N ARG A 69 16.60 12.65 1.04
CA ARG A 69 16.97 14.00 1.51
C ARG A 69 17.07 14.11 3.04
N VAL A 70 16.53 13.14 3.80
CA VAL A 70 16.51 13.16 5.27
C VAL A 70 17.01 11.87 5.91
N SER A 71 17.47 10.93 5.09
CA SER A 71 18.11 9.68 5.49
C SER A 71 19.58 9.72 5.11
N ASP A 72 20.48 9.36 6.04
CA ASP A 72 21.92 9.20 5.78
C ASP A 72 22.21 7.99 4.87
#